data_AF-Q7VG48-F1
#
_entry.id   AF-Q7VG48-F1
#
_cell.length_a   1.000
_cell.length_b   1.000
_cell.length_c   1.000
_cell.angle_alpha   90.00
_cell.angle_beta   90.00
_cell.angle_gamma   90.00
#
_symmetry.space_group_name_H-M   'P 1'
#
loop_
_entity.id
_entity.type
_entity.pdbx_description
1 polymer ?
#
loop_
_entity_poly.entity_id
_entity_poly.type
_entity_poly.pdbx_seq_one_letter_code
_entity_poly.pdbx_strand_id
1 'polypeptide(L)'
;MRILGFDIGITSIGWAYVESNELKDCGVRIFTKAENPKNGDSLAAPRREARGARRRLARRKARLNAIKRLLCKEFELNLNDYLANDGELPKAYQTSKDTKSPYELYTAFHWIIFAFCSIASSLSNRQMLPI
;
A
#
# COMPACT_ATOMS: atom_id res chain seq x y z
N MET A 1 -28.31 -2.82 -51.78
CA MET A 1 -28.23 -3.01 -50.31
C MET A 1 -26.76 -3.01 -49.92
N ARG A 2 -26.35 -2.22 -48.92
CA ARG A 2 -24.97 -2.11 -48.45
C ARG A 2 -24.85 -2.76 -47.07
N ILE A 3 -23.93 -3.70 -46.91
CA ILE A 3 -23.72 -4.47 -45.68
C ILE A 3 -22.24 -4.40 -45.33
N LEU A 4 -21.94 -4.10 -44.07
CA LEU A 4 -20.60 -4.17 -43.51
C LEU A 4 -20.59 -5.22 -42.40
N GLY A 5 -19.87 -6.31 -42.63
CA GLY A 5 -19.69 -7.39 -41.66
C GLY A 5 -18.40 -7.20 -40.87
N PHE A 6 -18.44 -7.51 -39.57
CA PHE A 6 -17.28 -7.52 -38.69
C PHE A 6 -17.17 -8.86 -37.96
N ASP A 7 -15.98 -9.44 -37.98
CA ASP A 7 -15.60 -10.59 -37.15
C ASP A 7 -14.59 -10.13 -36.10
N ILE A 8 -14.99 -10.08 -34.84
CA ILE A 8 -14.20 -9.46 -33.76
C ILE A 8 -13.62 -10.56 -32.88
N GLY A 9 -12.36 -10.89 -33.11
CA GLY A 9 -11.55 -11.76 -32.27
C GLY A 9 -10.80 -11.01 -31.17
N ILE A 10 -10.09 -11.76 -30.32
CA ILE A 10 -9.35 -11.23 -29.16
C ILE A 10 -8.18 -10.32 -29.57
N THR A 11 -7.58 -10.56 -30.75
CA THR A 11 -6.44 -9.80 -31.29
C THR A 11 -6.61 -9.43 -32.76
N SER A 12 -7.81 -9.62 -33.31
CA SER A 12 -8.07 -9.42 -34.73
C SER A 12 -9.47 -8.90 -34.95
N ILE A 13 -9.64 -8.04 -35.95
CA ILE A 13 -10.95 -7.64 -36.47
C ILE A 13 -10.93 -7.90 -37.98
N GLY A 14 -11.66 -8.92 -38.41
CA GLY A 14 -11.98 -9.13 -39.82
C GLY A 14 -13.13 -8.20 -40.22
N TRP A 15 -13.08 -7.65 -41.43
CA TRP A 15 -14.18 -6.86 -41.97
C TRP A 15 -14.40 -7.18 -43.44
N ALA A 16 -15.66 -7.10 -43.87
CA ALA A 16 -16.07 -7.32 -45.24
C ALA A 16 -17.18 -6.34 -45.62
N TYR A 17 -17.01 -5.68 -46.75
CA TYR A 17 -17.97 -4.74 -47.30
C TYR A 17 -18.62 -5.33 -48.55
N VAL A 18 -19.94 -5.47 -48.49
CA VAL A 18 -20.76 -6.06 -49.55
C VAL A 18 -21.78 -5.03 -50.00
N GLU A 19 -21.83 -4.75 -51.30
CA GLU A 19 -22.82 -3.88 -51.91
C GLU A 19 -23.52 -4.61 -53.05
N SER A 20 -24.86 -4.59 -53.03
CA SER A 20 -25.70 -5.21 -54.08
C SER A 20 -25.39 -6.69 -54.29
N ASN A 21 -25.14 -7.41 -53.19
CA ASN A 21 -24.74 -8.83 -53.15
C ASN A 21 -23.37 -9.12 -53.80
N GLU A 22 -22.56 -8.10 -54.06
CA GLU A 22 -21.19 -8.23 -54.55
C GLU A 22 -20.20 -7.82 -53.45
N LEU A 23 -19.16 -8.64 -53.23
CA LEU A 23 -18.09 -8.32 -52.29
C LEU A 23 -17.20 -7.23 -52.91
N LYS A 24 -17.16 -6.06 -52.27
CA LYS A 24 -16.38 -4.90 -52.76
C LYS A 24 -15.01 -4.83 -52.12
N ASP A 25 -14.91 -5.10 -50.82
CA ASP A 25 -13.66 -5.03 -50.10
C ASP A 25 -13.67 -5.94 -48.87
N CYS A 26 -12.51 -6.41 -48.45
CA CYS A 26 -12.34 -7.14 -47.21
C CYS A 26 -10.92 -7.01 -46.68
N GLY A 27 -10.78 -7.18 -45.37
CA GLY A 27 -9.48 -7.14 -44.74
C GLY A 27 -9.50 -7.63 -43.30
N VAL A 28 -8.31 -7.72 -42.72
CA VAL A 28 -8.13 -8.11 -41.32
C VAL A 28 -7.20 -7.12 -40.66
N ARG A 29 -7.66 -6.54 -39.55
CA ARG A 29 -6.85 -5.71 -38.67
C ARG A 29 -6.34 -6.56 -37.51
N ILE A 30 -5.03 -6.77 -37.44
CA ILE A 30 -4.39 -7.46 -36.30
C ILE A 30 -3.83 -6.41 -35.34
N PHE A 31 -4.01 -6.63 -34.03
CA PHE A 31 -3.46 -5.78 -32.97
C PHE A 31 -2.85 -6.61 -31.85
N THR A 32 -1.91 -6.02 -31.12
CA THR A 32 -1.22 -6.68 -30.01
C THR A 32 -2.19 -6.94 -28.85
N LYS A 33 -2.14 -8.14 -28.28
CA LYS A 33 -2.94 -8.52 -27.10
C LYS A 33 -2.71 -7.53 -25.96
N ALA A 34 -3.77 -7.13 -25.27
CA ALA A 34 -3.71 -6.21 -24.13
C ALA A 34 -3.23 -6.88 -22.82
N GLU A 35 -2.36 -7.88 -22.94
CA GLU A 35 -1.80 -8.68 -21.85
C GLU A 35 -0.28 -8.67 -21.95
N ASN A 36 0.39 -8.75 -20.80
CA ASN A 36 1.83 -8.78 -20.75
C ASN A 36 2.32 -10.16 -21.24
N PRO A 37 3.13 -10.25 -22.32
CA PRO A 37 3.42 -11.52 -23.00
C PRO A 37 4.14 -12.56 -22.13
N LYS A 38 4.73 -12.16 -20.99
CA LYS A 38 5.41 -13.06 -20.05
C LYS A 38 4.51 -13.61 -18.93
N ASN A 39 3.52 -12.84 -18.49
CA ASN A 39 2.73 -13.16 -17.28
C ASN A 39 1.23 -13.34 -17.54
N GLY A 40 0.71 -12.96 -18.72
CA GLY A 40 -0.74 -12.99 -19.00
C GLY A 40 -1.56 -11.96 -18.22
N ASP A 41 -0.93 -11.21 -17.30
CA ASP A 41 -1.59 -10.15 -16.55
C ASP A 41 -2.03 -9.00 -17.47
N SER A 42 -3.19 -8.43 -17.14
CA SER A 42 -3.69 -7.25 -17.85
C SER A 42 -2.69 -6.09 -17.77
N LEU A 43 -2.45 -5.41 -18.90
CA LEU A 43 -1.59 -4.21 -18.95
C LEU A 43 -2.02 -3.10 -17.96
N ALA A 44 -3.28 -3.11 -17.53
CA ALA A 44 -3.83 -2.14 -16.59
C ALA A 44 -3.59 -2.49 -15.11
N ALA A 45 -3.16 -3.72 -14.79
CA ALA A 45 -2.91 -4.19 -13.42
C ALA A 45 -1.86 -3.34 -12.67
N PRO A 46 -0.64 -3.10 -13.18
CA PRO A 46 0.37 -2.32 -12.46
C PRO A 46 -0.09 -0.89 -12.17
N ARG A 47 -0.85 -0.28 -13.10
CA ARG A 47 -1.45 1.05 -12.91
C ARG A 47 -2.48 1.03 -11.78
N ARG A 48 -3.32 0.00 -11.71
CA ARG A 48 -4.35 -0.17 -10.67
C ARG A 48 -3.70 -0.31 -9.29
N GLU A 49 -2.68 -1.14 -9.17
CA GLU A 49 -1.95 -1.38 -7.91
C GLU A 49 -1.23 -0.12 -7.43
N ALA A 50 -0.46 0.54 -8.31
CA ALA A 50 0.22 1.79 -7.98
C ALA A 50 -0.77 2.90 -7.56
N ARG A 51 -1.96 2.95 -8.16
CA ARG A 51 -3.03 3.87 -7.74
C ARG A 51 -3.59 3.48 -6.37
N GLY A 52 -3.79 2.18 -6.12
CA GLY A 52 -4.24 1.65 -4.84
C GLY A 52 -3.29 1.99 -3.69
N ALA A 53 -2.00 1.76 -3.90
CA ALA A 53 -0.94 2.09 -2.93
C ALA A 53 -0.93 3.58 -2.58
N ARG A 54 -0.91 4.47 -3.60
CA ARG A 54 -0.95 5.93 -3.39
C ARG A 54 -2.16 6.37 -2.58
N ARG A 55 -3.35 5.86 -2.91
CA ARG A 55 -4.59 6.17 -2.18
C ARG A 55 -4.54 5.67 -0.74
N ARG A 56 -4.01 4.47 -0.51
CA ARG A 56 -3.87 3.88 0.83
C ARG A 56 -2.96 4.75 1.71
N LEU A 57 -1.80 5.15 1.18
CA LEU A 57 -0.85 6.01 1.88
C LEU A 57 -1.44 7.39 2.19
N ALA A 58 -2.12 8.02 1.22
CA ALA A 58 -2.77 9.31 1.42
C ALA A 58 -3.84 9.25 2.53
N ARG A 59 -4.70 8.22 2.53
CA ARG A 59 -5.73 8.03 3.57
C ARG A 59 -5.10 7.77 4.94
N ARG A 60 -4.02 6.98 5.01
CA ARG A 60 -3.27 6.74 6.26
C ARG A 60 -2.70 8.04 6.81
N LYS A 61 -2.04 8.85 5.97
CA LYS A 61 -1.50 10.17 6.34
C LYS A 61 -2.60 11.09 6.88
N ALA A 62 -3.72 11.18 6.16
CA ALA A 62 -4.86 12.00 6.58
C ALA A 62 -5.44 11.56 7.94
N ARG A 63 -5.65 10.26 8.14
CA ARG A 63 -6.15 9.73 9.42
C ARG A 63 -5.20 10.00 10.58
N LEU A 64 -3.90 9.76 10.40
CA LEU A 64 -2.90 10.02 11.45
C LEU A 64 -2.83 11.52 11.79
N ASN A 65 -2.90 12.40 10.78
CA ASN A 65 -2.93 13.84 11.03
C ASN A 65 -4.20 14.29 11.76
N ALA A 66 -5.36 13.69 11.46
CA ALA A 66 -6.60 13.97 12.19
C ALA A 66 -6.49 13.55 13.67
N ILE A 67 -5.93 12.37 13.93
CA ILE A 67 -5.68 11.89 15.31
C ILE A 67 -4.70 12.80 16.03
N LYS A 68 -3.58 13.19 15.39
CA LYS A 68 -2.61 14.14 15.98
C LYS A 68 -3.27 15.45 16.39
N ARG A 69 -4.11 16.02 15.51
CA ARG A 69 -4.87 17.25 15.80
C ARG A 69 -5.82 17.08 16.98
N LEU A 70 -6.54 15.95 17.04
CA LEU A 70 -7.43 15.65 18.15
C LEU A 70 -6.67 15.57 19.47
N LEU A 71 -5.59 14.79 19.53
CA LEU A 71 -4.77 14.65 20.74
C LEU A 71 -4.15 15.98 21.18
N CYS A 72 -3.61 16.76 20.24
CA CYS A 72 -3.04 18.07 20.58
C CYS A 72 -4.10 19.03 21.14
N LYS A 73 -5.34 18.94 20.66
CA LYS A 73 -6.44 19.75 21.17
C LYS A 73 -6.85 19.33 22.59
N GLU A 74 -6.99 18.04 22.86
CA GLU A 74 -7.46 17.54 24.17
C GLU A 74 -6.40 17.69 25.27
N PHE A 75 -5.12 17.55 24.94
CA PHE A 75 -4.01 17.61 25.89
C PHE A 75 -3.27 18.97 25.88
N GLU A 76 -3.82 19.98 25.22
CA GLU A 76 -3.22 21.33 25.10
C GLU A 76 -1.77 21.32 24.58
N LEU A 77 -1.46 20.41 23.67
CA LEU A 77 -0.12 20.25 23.10
C LEU A 77 0.04 21.10 21.84
N ASN A 78 1.27 21.53 21.56
CA ASN A 78 1.57 22.27 20.34
C ASN A 78 1.65 21.32 19.13
N LEU A 79 0.74 21.49 18.17
CA LEU A 79 0.70 20.62 16.97
C LEU A 79 1.98 20.67 16.14
N ASN A 80 2.66 21.82 16.08
CA ASN A 80 3.86 21.99 15.27
C ASN A 80 5.01 21.08 15.73
N ASP A 81 5.03 20.70 17.00
CA ASP A 81 6.05 19.80 17.54
C ASP A 81 5.90 18.35 17.03
N TYR A 82 4.71 17.99 16.53
CA TYR A 82 4.36 16.64 16.05
C TYR A 82 4.23 16.53 14.52
N LEU A 83 4.28 17.66 13.81
CA LEU A 83 4.30 17.68 12.35
C LEU A 83 5.73 17.39 11.85
N ALA A 84 5.84 16.44 10.92
CA ALA A 84 7.12 16.15 10.25
C ALA A 84 7.19 17.01 8.99
N ASN A 85 8.33 17.66 8.78
CA ASN A 85 8.71 18.22 7.48
C ASN A 85 9.49 17.16 6.69
N ASP A 86 9.46 17.26 5.36
CA ASP A 86 10.11 16.26 4.51
C ASP A 86 11.62 16.19 4.82
N GLY A 87 12.06 15.07 5.40
CA GLY A 87 13.45 14.81 5.76
C GLY A 87 13.83 15.06 7.23
N GLU A 88 12.95 15.67 8.03
CA GLU A 88 13.23 15.99 9.44
C GLU A 88 12.25 15.32 10.40
N LEU A 89 12.78 14.79 11.51
CA LEU A 89 11.96 14.25 12.58
C LEU A 89 11.21 15.39 13.31
N PRO A 90 9.92 15.23 13.62
CA PRO A 90 9.21 16.20 14.45
C PRO A 90 9.94 16.39 15.78
N LYS A 91 9.89 17.62 16.31
CA LYS A 91 10.56 18.01 17.55
C LYS A 91 10.25 17.06 18.72
N ALA A 92 9.01 16.57 18.79
CA ALA A 92 8.57 15.62 19.82
C ALA A 92 9.32 14.27 19.82
N TYR A 93 10.00 13.92 18.73
CA TYR A 93 10.76 12.67 18.58
C TYR A 93 12.27 12.88 18.58
N GLN A 94 12.76 14.11 18.75
CA GLN A 94 14.18 14.39 18.84
C GLN A 94 14.70 13.92 20.21
N THR A 95 15.75 13.09 20.21
CA THR A 95 16.43 12.67 21.44
C THR A 95 17.38 13.77 21.89
N SER A 96 17.29 14.18 23.17
CA SER A 96 18.31 15.01 23.82
C SER A 96 19.02 14.21 24.92
N LYS A 97 20.14 14.70 25.45
CA LYS A 97 20.85 14.04 26.56
C LYS A 97 19.96 13.86 27.81
N ASP A 98 18.97 14.73 27.99
CA ASP A 98 18.03 14.72 29.14
C ASP A 98 16.70 14.02 28.82
N THR A 99 16.31 13.94 27.55
CA THR A 99 15.01 13.40 27.13
C THR A 99 15.17 12.29 26.10
N LYS A 100 14.88 11.06 26.52
CA LYS A 100 14.80 9.89 25.63
C LYS A 100 13.58 9.99 24.73
N SER A 101 13.75 9.63 23.46
CA SER A 101 12.62 9.62 22.52
C SER A 101 11.58 8.55 22.90
N PRO A 102 10.31 8.72 22.51
CA PRO A 102 9.27 7.71 22.75
C PRO A 102 9.61 6.31 22.21
N TYR A 103 10.41 6.23 21.12
CA TYR A 103 10.86 4.95 20.54
C TYR A 103 11.89 4.26 21.43
N GLU A 104 12.87 5.01 21.93
CA GLU A 104 13.87 4.48 22.87
C GLU A 104 13.19 4.01 24.16
N LEU A 105 12.22 4.78 24.67
CA LEU A 105 11.40 4.37 25.80
C LEU A 105 10.64 3.07 25.50
N TYR A 106 9.99 2.95 24.34
CA TYR A 106 9.29 1.72 23.96
C TYR A 106 10.24 0.52 23.88
N THR A 107 11.43 0.68 23.29
CA THR A 107 12.44 -0.39 23.27
C THR A 107 12.91 -0.74 24.69
N ALA A 108 13.21 0.26 25.52
CA ALA A 108 13.64 0.03 26.90
C ALA A 108 12.55 -0.70 27.71
N PHE A 109 11.28 -0.31 27.58
CA PHE A 109 10.16 -0.99 28.22
C PHE A 109 10.00 -2.44 27.72
N HIS A 110 10.16 -2.67 26.41
CA HIS A 110 10.13 -4.01 25.85
C HIS A 110 11.23 -4.89 26.46
N TRP A 111 12.47 -4.38 26.56
CA TRP A 111 13.60 -5.07 27.18
C TRP A 111 13.37 -5.32 28.68
N ILE A 112 12.78 -4.37 29.40
CA ILE A 112 12.44 -4.53 30.82
C ILE A 112 11.40 -5.63 31.00
N ILE A 113 10.34 -5.65 30.17
CA ILE A 113 9.31 -6.70 30.20
C ILE A 113 9.92 -8.07 29.90
N PHE A 114 10.80 -8.16 28.89
CA PHE A 114 11.50 -9.40 28.56
C PHE A 114 12.42 -9.87 29.70
N ALA A 115 13.17 -8.96 30.32
CA ALA A 115 14.01 -9.27 31.47
C ALA A 115 13.17 -9.76 32.66
N PHE A 116 12.02 -9.13 32.94
CA PHE A 116 11.11 -9.54 34.00
C PHE A 116 10.50 -10.93 33.72
N CYS A 117 10.07 -11.20 32.49
CA CYS A 117 9.56 -12.51 32.08
C CYS A 117 10.62 -13.61 32.18
N SER A 118 11.88 -13.31 31.82
CA SER A 118 13.00 -14.25 31.91
C SER A 118 13.41 -14.54 33.36
N ILE A 119 13.30 -13.57 34.26
CA ILE A 119 13.56 -13.76 35.69
C ILE A 119 12.41 -14.57 36.32
N ALA A 120 11.16 -14.26 35.97
CA ALA A 120 9.98 -14.99 36.45
C ALA A 120 9.97 -16.47 36.03
N SER A 121 10.37 -16.79 34.81
CA SER A 121 10.50 -18.18 34.34
C SER A 121 11.66 -18.93 35.02
N SER A 122 12.73 -18.23 35.40
CA SER A 122 13.83 -18.81 36.18
C SER A 122 13.46 -19.09 37.64
N LEU A 123 12.54 -18.30 38.22
CA LEU A 123 12.04 -18.48 39.58
C LEU A 123 10.96 -19.57 39.66
N SER A 124 10.11 -19.74 38.65
CA SER A 124 9.13 -20.84 38.61
C SER A 124 9.81 -22.22 38.46
N ASN A 125 10.94 -22.29 37.76
CA ASN A 125 11.71 -23.53 37.60
C ASN A 125 12.55 -23.93 38.83
N ARG A 126 12.71 -23.07 39.84
CA ARG A 126 13.40 -23.40 41.10
C ARG A 126 12.50 -24.03 42.17
N GLN A 127 11.18 -23.99 42.01
CA GLN A 127 10.23 -24.61 42.95
C GLN A 127 9.87 -26.07 42.62
N MET A 128 10.39 -26.65 41.53
CA MET A 128 10.34 -28.10 41.27
C MET A 128 11.69 -28.75 41.59
N LEU A 129 12.08 -28.79 42.86
CA LEU A 129 13.07 -29.76 43.32
C LEU A 129 12.30 -30.88 44.06
N PRO A 130 12.35 -32.13 43.59
CA PRO A 130 11.63 -33.22 44.22
C PRO A 130 12.25 -33.53 45.59
N ILE A 131 11.39 -33.65 46.60
CA ILE A 131 11.68 -34.35 47.88
C ILE A 131 11.64 -35.85 47.61
#